data_AF-A0A382L8C3-F1
#
_entry.id   AF-A0A382L8C3-F1
#
_cell.length_a   1.000
_cell.length_b   1.000
_cell.length_c   1.000
_cell.angle_alpha   90.00
_cell.angle_beta   90.00
_cell.angle_gamma   90.00
#
_symmetry.space_group_name_H-M   'P 1'
#
loop_
_entity.id
_entity.type
_entity.pdbx_description
1 polymer ?
#
loop_
_entity_poly.entity_id
_entity_poly.type
_entity_poly.pdbx_seq_one_letter_code
_entity_poly.pdbx_strand_id
1 'polypeptide(L)'
;VKRAAECAIASQRRKQENVRLDKRDNSGLTWPKDVRVFAVRRFTFKNAMKIENLKECPVCPTTIDRRHFVKTAALGSAALAAAPLGKAAKKKTNSETLVAQLFGSLNESQKKVVAFPFEHPLREKVDNNWHITKKSIGEIFTGEQQALVQEIFLKLHSEQYAETVLGQVRHDSEEEGFESTSVALFGQPNTGKFEFVLTGRHCTRRCDGDSV
;
A
#
# COMPACT_ATOMS: atom_id res chain seq x y z
N VAL A 1 -44.29 35.23 21.66
CA VAL A 1 -44.19 35.53 20.21
C VAL A 1 -42.74 35.63 19.73
N LYS A 2 -41.83 36.39 20.38
CA LYS A 2 -40.42 36.53 19.96
C LYS A 2 -39.61 35.20 19.90
N ARG A 3 -39.75 34.33 20.90
CA ARG A 3 -39.06 33.02 20.95
C ARG A 3 -39.41 32.06 19.81
N ALA A 4 -40.65 32.13 19.30
CA ALA A 4 -41.09 31.26 18.20
C ALA A 4 -40.50 31.73 16.86
N ALA A 5 -40.36 33.05 16.67
CA ALA A 5 -39.72 33.63 15.48
C ALA A 5 -38.21 33.31 15.44
N GLU A 6 -37.51 33.37 16.58
CA GLU A 6 -36.08 33.02 16.68
C GLU A 6 -35.82 31.54 16.36
N CYS A 7 -36.72 30.64 16.79
CA CYS A 7 -36.61 29.21 16.50
C CYS A 7 -36.84 28.88 15.02
N ALA A 8 -37.77 29.59 14.36
CA ALA A 8 -38.02 29.46 12.93
C ALA A 8 -36.83 29.97 12.09
N ILE A 9 -36.19 31.07 12.49
CA ILE A 9 -35.00 31.62 11.83
C ILE A 9 -33.80 30.66 12.00
N ALA A 10 -33.63 30.06 13.17
CA ALA A 10 -32.57 29.06 13.41
C ALA A 10 -32.77 27.76 12.62
N SER A 11 -34.02 27.33 12.42
CA SER A 11 -34.38 26.19 11.57
C SER A 11 -34.10 26.46 10.09
N GLN A 12 -34.42 27.66 9.60
CA GLN A 12 -34.12 28.05 8.21
C GLN A 12 -32.62 28.25 7.97
N ARG A 13 -31.86 28.76 8.94
CA ARG A 13 -30.39 28.82 8.86
C ARG A 13 -29.76 27.43 8.80
N ARG A 14 -30.20 26.48 9.62
CA ARG A 14 -29.71 25.09 9.56
C ARG A 14 -30.04 24.40 8.23
N LYS A 15 -31.21 24.67 7.64
CA LYS A 15 -31.55 24.15 6.30
C LYS A 15 -30.68 24.78 5.20
N GLN A 16 -30.41 26.09 5.25
CA GLN A 16 -29.52 26.74 4.28
C GLN A 16 -28.05 26.30 4.45
N GLU A 17 -27.60 26.05 5.68
CA GLU A 17 -26.26 25.56 5.96
C GLU A 17 -26.07 24.12 5.47
N ASN A 18 -27.04 23.22 5.69
CA ASN A 18 -26.98 21.87 5.12
C ASN A 18 -27.05 21.86 3.59
N VAL A 19 -27.83 22.74 2.96
CA VAL A 19 -27.84 22.91 1.49
C VAL A 19 -26.52 23.49 0.96
N ARG A 20 -25.80 24.28 1.77
CA ARG A 20 -24.47 24.81 1.44
C ARG A 20 -23.36 23.77 1.64
N LEU A 21 -23.54 22.82 2.54
CA LEU A 21 -22.60 21.72 2.76
C LEU A 21 -22.70 20.63 1.70
N ASP A 22 -23.91 20.35 1.17
CA ASP A 22 -24.11 19.40 0.06
C ASP A 22 -23.65 19.93 -1.31
N LYS A 23 -23.35 21.23 -1.43
CA LYS A 23 -22.78 21.87 -2.63
C LYS A 23 -21.28 22.15 -2.49
N ARG A 24 -20.55 21.33 -1.73
CA ARG A 24 -19.09 21.25 -1.87
C ARG A 24 -18.74 20.07 -2.75
N ASP A 25 -18.67 20.43 -4.01
CA ASP A 25 -18.01 19.80 -5.14
C ASP A 25 -16.80 18.97 -4.69
N ASN A 26 -16.81 17.72 -5.11
CA ASN A 26 -15.83 16.67 -4.84
C ASN A 26 -14.52 16.89 -5.64
N SER A 27 -13.89 18.06 -5.50
CA SER A 27 -12.55 18.34 -6.03
C SER A 27 -11.95 19.63 -5.45
N GLY A 28 -10.85 19.53 -4.71
CA GLY A 28 -9.98 20.67 -4.39
C GLY A 28 -9.09 20.36 -3.17
N LEU A 29 -7.77 20.23 -3.25
CA LEU A 29 -6.78 21.13 -3.88
C LEU A 29 -7.25 22.57 -3.97
N THR A 30 -6.96 23.34 -2.91
CA THR A 30 -7.13 24.78 -2.89
C THR A 30 -5.87 25.45 -3.45
N TRP A 31 -5.97 26.13 -4.59
CA TRP A 31 -4.94 27.05 -5.09
C TRP A 31 -5.22 28.49 -4.62
N PRO A 32 -4.19 29.33 -4.40
CA PRO A 32 -4.35 30.72 -3.99
C PRO A 32 -5.07 31.58 -5.04
N LYS A 33 -5.81 32.60 -4.57
CA LYS A 33 -6.85 33.35 -5.28
C LYS A 33 -6.38 34.36 -6.35
N ASP A 34 -5.16 34.27 -6.88
CA ASP A 34 -4.60 35.32 -7.78
C ASP A 34 -4.32 34.90 -9.23
N VAL A 35 -4.95 33.85 -9.75
CA VAL A 35 -4.83 33.51 -11.18
C VAL A 35 -6.12 33.84 -11.94
N ARG A 36 -6.05 34.88 -12.78
CA ARG A 36 -7.13 35.22 -13.74
C ARG A 36 -7.27 34.10 -14.78
N VAL A 37 -8.40 33.40 -14.76
CA VAL A 37 -8.73 32.40 -15.77
C VAL A 37 -9.46 33.07 -16.94
N PHE A 38 -8.85 33.01 -18.12
CA PHE A 38 -9.49 33.39 -19.38
C PHE A 38 -10.65 32.43 -19.70
N ALA A 39 -11.83 33.01 -19.97
CA ALA A 39 -13.02 32.27 -20.34
C ALA A 39 -12.86 31.60 -21.71
N VAL A 40 -12.98 30.28 -21.77
CA VAL A 40 -13.08 29.54 -23.04
C VAL A 40 -14.55 29.40 -23.41
N ARG A 41 -14.97 30.11 -24.47
CA ARG A 41 -16.25 29.94 -25.15
C ARG A 41 -16.36 28.51 -25.69
N ARG A 42 -17.45 27.83 -25.37
CA ARG A 42 -17.81 26.51 -25.88
C ARG A 42 -18.26 26.64 -27.35
N PHE A 43 -17.36 26.34 -28.28
CA PHE A 43 -17.70 26.18 -29.70
C PHE A 43 -18.14 24.73 -29.94
N THR A 44 -19.41 24.53 -30.31
CA THR A 44 -19.89 23.24 -30.84
C THR A 44 -19.51 23.13 -32.31
N PHE A 45 -18.64 22.19 -32.65
CA PHE A 45 -18.33 21.86 -34.04
C PHE A 45 -19.08 20.58 -34.42
N LYS A 46 -20.15 20.74 -35.23
CA LYS A 46 -20.68 19.66 -36.05
C LYS A 46 -19.76 19.55 -37.26
N ASN A 47 -19.01 18.46 -37.39
CA ASN A 47 -18.58 17.93 -38.68
C ASN A 47 -18.12 16.48 -38.50
N ALA A 48 -18.78 15.57 -39.21
CA ALA A 48 -18.39 14.18 -39.32
C ALA A 48 -17.11 14.09 -40.16
N MET A 49 -16.00 13.69 -39.54
CA MET A 49 -14.76 13.38 -40.26
C MET A 49 -14.77 11.91 -40.67
N LYS A 50 -14.74 11.71 -41.98
CA LYS A 50 -14.52 10.45 -42.67
C LYS A 50 -13.18 9.85 -42.22
N ILE A 51 -13.19 8.64 -41.67
CA ILE A 51 -11.97 7.93 -41.28
C ILE A 51 -11.38 7.31 -42.55
N GLU A 52 -10.34 7.91 -43.10
CA GLU A 52 -9.44 7.25 -44.04
C GLU A 52 -8.20 6.76 -43.29
N ASN A 53 -7.82 5.53 -43.62
CA ASN A 53 -6.86 4.68 -42.93
C ASN A 53 -5.43 5.17 -43.19
N LEU A 54 -4.79 5.84 -42.23
CA LEU A 54 -3.37 6.18 -42.29
C LEU A 54 -2.56 5.12 -41.57
N LYS A 55 -2.04 4.17 -42.36
CA LYS A 55 -0.92 3.31 -41.98
C LYS A 55 0.39 4.09 -42.10
N GLU A 56 1.40 3.52 -41.41
CA GLU A 56 2.82 3.88 -41.36
C GLU A 56 3.26 5.04 -40.43
N CYS A 57 3.95 4.66 -39.35
CA CYS A 57 4.88 5.49 -38.60
C CYS A 57 6.31 5.24 -39.14
N PRO A 58 7.08 6.26 -39.59
CA PRO A 58 8.37 6.06 -40.27
C PRO A 58 9.55 5.63 -39.38
N VAL A 59 9.34 5.36 -38.09
CA VAL A 59 10.47 5.16 -37.13
C VAL A 59 10.29 3.96 -36.21
N CYS A 60 9.28 3.12 -36.44
CA CYS A 60 9.09 1.89 -35.69
C CYS A 60 9.50 0.70 -36.58
N PRO A 61 10.56 -0.08 -36.27
CA PRO A 61 10.68 -1.40 -36.87
C PRO A 61 9.43 -2.20 -36.50
N THR A 62 8.73 -2.62 -37.54
CA THR A 62 7.48 -3.33 -37.51
C THR A 62 7.61 -4.64 -36.72
N THR A 63 6.72 -4.80 -35.75
CA THR A 63 6.20 -6.09 -35.25
C THR A 63 7.22 -7.22 -35.11
N ILE A 64 7.90 -7.29 -33.96
CA ILE A 64 8.51 -8.57 -33.53
C ILE A 64 7.35 -9.50 -33.15
N ASP A 65 7.00 -10.38 -34.08
CA ASP A 65 6.06 -11.45 -33.83
C ASP A 65 6.69 -12.43 -32.81
N ARG A 66 6.00 -12.66 -31.68
CA ARG A 66 6.47 -13.58 -30.62
C ARG A 66 6.76 -14.98 -31.19
N ARG A 67 6.11 -15.38 -32.28
CA ARG A 67 6.31 -16.69 -32.94
C ARG A 67 7.53 -16.71 -33.86
N HIS A 68 7.99 -15.56 -34.36
CA HIS A 68 9.21 -15.46 -35.14
C HIS A 68 10.45 -15.54 -34.24
N PHE A 69 10.41 -14.91 -33.06
CA PHE A 69 11.48 -15.00 -32.06
C PHE A 69 11.74 -16.44 -31.59
N VAL A 70 10.67 -17.22 -31.33
CA VAL A 70 10.80 -18.64 -30.95
C VAL A 70 11.33 -19.49 -32.10
N LYS A 71 11.00 -19.17 -33.37
CA LYS A 71 11.55 -19.87 -34.54
C LYS A 71 13.03 -19.55 -34.77
N THR A 72 13.49 -18.33 -34.49
CA THR A 72 14.91 -17.95 -34.64
C THR A 72 15.79 -18.48 -33.51
N ALA A 73 15.24 -18.78 -32.33
CA ALA A 73 15.97 -19.41 -31.23
C ALA A 73 16.21 -20.93 -31.41
N ALA A 74 15.57 -21.57 -32.40
CA ALA A 74 15.60 -23.02 -32.58
C ALA A 74 16.73 -23.54 -33.49
N LEU A 75 17.56 -22.66 -34.08
CA LEU A 75 18.64 -23.06 -35.01
C LEU A 75 20.06 -22.94 -34.42
N GLY A 76 20.20 -22.92 -33.10
CA GLY A 76 21.47 -22.61 -32.42
C GLY A 76 21.91 -23.53 -31.29
N SER A 77 21.58 -24.83 -31.30
CA SER A 77 22.15 -25.76 -30.31
C SER A 77 22.18 -27.22 -30.79
N ALA A 78 23.14 -27.51 -31.66
CA ALA A 78 23.72 -28.85 -31.70
C ALA A 78 24.93 -28.89 -30.74
N ALA A 79 24.94 -29.93 -29.91
CA ALA A 79 26.02 -30.37 -29.00
C ALA A 79 26.24 -29.56 -27.70
N LEU A 80 25.58 -29.98 -26.62
CA LEU A 80 26.25 -30.31 -25.35
C LEU A 80 25.41 -31.37 -24.63
N ALA A 81 25.99 -32.56 -24.51
CA ALA A 81 25.43 -33.72 -23.83
C ALA A 81 25.43 -33.54 -22.30
N ALA A 82 24.55 -34.30 -21.64
CA ALA A 82 24.47 -34.59 -20.20
C ALA A 82 23.94 -33.48 -19.26
N ALA A 83 22.65 -33.61 -18.92
CA ALA A 83 22.12 -33.23 -17.61
C ALA A 83 22.68 -34.21 -16.54
N PRO A 84 22.78 -33.85 -15.24
CA PRO A 84 21.94 -32.88 -14.55
C PRO A 84 22.73 -31.75 -13.91
N LEU A 85 22.43 -30.51 -14.30
CA LEU A 85 22.61 -29.39 -13.38
C LEU A 85 21.55 -29.54 -12.29
N GLY A 86 21.86 -30.33 -11.26
CA GLY A 86 21.28 -30.13 -9.95
C GLY A 86 21.57 -28.69 -9.55
N LYS A 87 20.59 -27.80 -9.72
CA LYS A 87 20.54 -26.57 -8.94
C LYS A 87 20.39 -27.04 -7.49
N ALA A 88 21.50 -27.30 -6.83
CA ALA A 88 21.57 -27.16 -5.39
C ALA A 88 21.08 -25.74 -5.14
N ALA A 89 19.83 -25.61 -4.67
CA ALA A 89 19.36 -24.37 -4.11
C ALA A 89 20.42 -24.01 -3.07
N LYS A 90 21.20 -22.97 -3.37
CA LYS A 90 22.10 -22.41 -2.37
C LYS A 90 21.22 -22.18 -1.15
N LYS A 91 21.44 -22.94 -0.08
CA LYS A 91 20.95 -22.54 1.24
C LYS A 91 21.51 -21.14 1.40
N LYS A 92 20.65 -20.14 1.22
CA LYS A 92 20.99 -18.77 1.57
C LYS A 92 21.40 -18.89 3.04
N THR A 93 22.66 -18.62 3.33
CA THR A 93 23.05 -18.26 4.68
C THR A 93 22.17 -17.08 5.03
N ASN A 94 21.14 -17.33 5.84
CA ASN A 94 20.15 -16.32 6.18
C ASN A 94 20.90 -15.26 7.00
N SER A 95 21.31 -14.17 6.35
CA SER A 95 21.46 -12.90 7.07
C SER A 95 20.17 -12.76 7.88
N GLU A 96 20.25 -12.64 9.20
CA GLU A 96 19.05 -12.54 10.03
C GLU A 96 18.18 -11.41 9.48
N THR A 97 16.96 -11.77 9.07
CA THR A 97 16.02 -10.77 8.58
C THR A 97 15.62 -9.87 9.74
N LEU A 98 15.27 -8.61 9.45
CA LEU A 98 14.83 -7.69 10.50
C LEU A 98 13.65 -8.26 11.31
N VAL A 99 12.77 -9.03 10.67
CA VAL A 99 11.63 -9.69 11.34
C VAL A 99 12.11 -10.82 12.26
N ALA A 100 13.13 -11.58 11.86
CA ALA A 100 13.75 -12.58 12.74
C ALA A 100 14.44 -11.92 13.95
N GLN A 101 15.12 -10.79 13.74
CA GLN A 101 15.71 -9.98 14.80
C GLN A 101 14.63 -9.45 15.76
N LEU A 102 13.52 -8.93 15.23
CA LEU A 102 12.37 -8.50 16.01
C LEU A 102 11.85 -9.67 16.87
N PHE A 103 11.58 -10.83 16.27
CA PHE A 103 11.10 -12.02 16.99
C PHE A 103 12.06 -12.49 18.10
N GLY A 104 13.37 -12.44 17.84
CA GLY A 104 14.42 -12.76 18.79
C GLY A 104 14.44 -11.83 20.00
N SER A 105 14.20 -10.54 19.78
CA SER A 105 14.19 -9.51 20.84
C SER A 105 12.95 -9.56 21.76
N LEU A 106 11.90 -10.31 21.40
CA LEU A 106 10.66 -10.32 22.16
C LEU A 106 10.75 -11.16 23.44
N ASN A 107 10.23 -10.59 24.53
CA ASN A 107 10.01 -11.28 25.79
C ASN A 107 8.84 -12.28 25.70
N GLU A 108 8.78 -13.26 26.61
CA GLU A 108 7.72 -14.27 26.61
C GLU A 108 6.31 -13.68 26.75
N SER A 109 6.15 -12.61 27.52
CA SER A 109 4.88 -11.89 27.68
C SER A 109 4.42 -11.24 26.37
N GLN A 110 5.36 -10.65 25.62
CA GLN A 110 5.09 -10.04 24.32
C GLN A 110 4.74 -11.11 23.28
N LYS A 111 5.54 -12.19 23.22
CA LYS A 111 5.34 -13.33 22.32
C LYS A 111 3.94 -13.93 22.46
N LYS A 112 3.40 -14.06 23.67
CA LYS A 112 2.03 -14.57 23.89
C LYS A 112 0.94 -13.71 23.25
N VAL A 113 1.21 -12.43 23.02
CA VAL A 113 0.23 -11.49 22.43
C VAL A 113 0.40 -11.37 20.93
N VAL A 114 1.65 -11.39 20.43
CA VAL A 114 1.95 -11.07 19.02
C VAL A 114 2.34 -12.29 18.18
N ALA A 115 2.84 -13.37 18.80
CA ALA A 115 3.30 -14.55 18.07
C ALA A 115 2.23 -15.64 18.05
N PHE A 116 1.80 -16.00 16.85
CA PHE A 116 0.77 -16.99 16.60
C PHE A 116 1.32 -18.17 15.78
N PRO A 117 0.68 -19.35 15.85
CA PRO A 117 0.96 -20.44 14.91
C PRO A 117 0.72 -19.99 13.47
N PHE A 118 1.48 -20.56 12.52
CA PHE A 118 1.36 -20.17 11.11
C PHE A 118 -0.06 -20.37 10.54
N GLU A 119 -0.75 -21.44 10.93
CA GLU A 119 -2.10 -21.77 10.44
C GLU A 119 -3.23 -21.02 11.19
N HIS A 120 -2.91 -19.96 11.94
CA HIS A 120 -3.90 -19.22 12.73
C HIS A 120 -4.84 -18.39 11.82
N PRO A 121 -6.17 -18.39 12.05
CA PRO A 121 -7.14 -17.73 11.15
C PRO A 121 -6.94 -16.21 11.01
N LEU A 122 -6.35 -15.55 12.00
CA LEU A 122 -6.01 -14.11 11.90
C LEU A 122 -5.00 -13.82 10.78
N ARG A 123 -4.22 -14.81 10.35
CA ARG A 123 -3.29 -14.66 9.22
C ARG A 123 -4.06 -14.35 7.93
N GLU A 124 -5.27 -14.86 7.74
CA GLU A 124 -6.02 -14.65 6.48
C GLU A 124 -7.02 -13.49 6.57
N LYS A 125 -7.26 -12.98 7.77
CA LYS A 125 -8.18 -11.87 8.00
C LYS A 125 -7.59 -10.54 7.51
N VAL A 126 -8.41 -9.71 6.88
CA VAL A 126 -8.08 -8.34 6.46
C VAL A 126 -9.33 -7.47 6.59
N ASP A 127 -9.19 -6.31 7.23
CA ASP A 127 -10.23 -5.28 7.32
C ASP A 127 -9.59 -3.89 7.06
N ASN A 128 -10.40 -2.88 6.73
CA ASN A 128 -9.89 -1.54 6.39
C ASN A 128 -9.46 -0.71 7.62
N ASN A 129 -10.07 -0.97 8.78
CA ASN A 129 -9.78 -0.26 10.02
C ASN A 129 -9.82 -1.26 11.16
N TRP A 130 -8.68 -1.90 11.43
CA TRP A 130 -8.59 -2.92 12.45
C TRP A 130 -7.18 -3.06 12.99
N HIS A 131 -7.10 -3.65 14.17
CA HIS A 131 -5.87 -4.01 14.85
C HIS A 131 -5.87 -5.53 15.04
N ILE A 132 -4.83 -6.19 14.54
CA ILE A 132 -4.70 -7.66 14.60
C ILE A 132 -4.53 -8.16 16.03
N THR A 133 -3.83 -7.40 16.86
CA THR A 133 -3.70 -7.61 18.31
C THR A 133 -4.49 -6.56 19.06
N LYS A 134 -4.94 -6.90 20.27
CA LYS A 134 -5.67 -5.94 21.13
C LYS A 134 -4.80 -4.78 21.62
N LYS A 135 -3.49 -5.00 21.69
CA LYS A 135 -2.51 -3.99 22.09
C LYS A 135 -1.87 -3.34 20.88
N SER A 136 -1.58 -2.05 20.98
CA SER A 136 -0.82 -1.31 19.98
C SER A 136 0.69 -1.51 20.18
N ILE A 137 1.47 -1.13 19.17
CA ILE A 137 2.93 -1.11 19.20
C ILE A 137 3.45 -0.25 20.35
N GLY A 138 2.83 0.92 20.58
CA GLY A 138 3.19 1.85 21.66
C GLY A 138 3.05 1.23 23.05
N GLU A 139 2.08 0.35 23.25
CA GLU A 139 1.81 -0.28 24.54
C GLU A 139 2.69 -1.51 24.83
N ILE A 140 3.05 -2.26 23.79
CA ILE A 140 3.65 -3.59 23.95
C ILE A 140 5.15 -3.61 23.73
N PHE A 141 5.68 -2.77 22.85
CA PHE A 141 7.08 -2.80 22.43
C PHE A 141 7.91 -1.71 23.10
N THR A 142 9.20 -1.99 23.27
CA THR A 142 10.20 -1.00 23.69
C THR A 142 10.55 -0.06 22.53
N GLY A 143 11.11 1.12 22.80
CA GLY A 143 11.49 2.07 21.74
C GLY A 143 12.39 1.47 20.65
N GLU A 144 13.32 0.59 21.02
CA GLU A 144 14.16 -0.13 20.06
C GLU A 144 13.36 -1.11 19.18
N GLN A 145 12.41 -1.84 19.78
CA GLN A 145 11.52 -2.74 19.04
C GLN A 145 10.57 -1.96 18.12
N GLN A 146 10.08 -0.79 18.56
CA GLN A 146 9.26 0.10 17.73
C GLN A 146 10.03 0.62 16.52
N ALA A 147 11.30 1.00 16.72
CA ALA A 147 12.20 1.40 15.62
C ALA A 147 12.43 0.26 14.63
N LEU A 148 12.64 -0.98 15.11
CA LEU A 148 12.74 -2.16 14.24
C LEU A 148 11.47 -2.38 13.42
N VAL A 149 10.29 -2.26 14.03
CA VAL A 149 9.01 -2.38 13.30
C VAL A 149 8.86 -1.28 12.25
N GLN A 150 9.27 -0.05 12.56
CA GLN A 150 9.26 1.05 11.60
C GLN A 150 10.25 0.82 10.45
N GLU A 151 11.46 0.31 10.73
CA GLU A 151 12.44 -0.03 9.71
C GLU A 151 11.92 -1.13 8.78
N ILE A 152 11.34 -2.20 9.35
CA ILE A 152 10.66 -3.25 8.58
C ILE A 152 9.61 -2.61 7.67
N PHE A 153 8.73 -1.78 8.24
CA PHE A 153 7.68 -1.10 7.49
C PHE A 153 8.23 -0.25 6.34
N LEU A 154 9.30 0.49 6.55
CA LEU A 154 9.93 1.31 5.51
C LEU A 154 10.51 0.44 4.38
N LYS A 155 11.20 -0.67 4.72
CA LYS A 155 11.76 -1.59 3.71
C LYS A 155 10.71 -2.33 2.88
N LEU A 156 9.47 -2.45 3.36
CA LEU A 156 8.36 -2.96 2.55
C LEU A 156 7.97 -2.03 1.40
N HIS A 157 8.42 -0.79 1.44
CA HIS A 157 8.15 0.21 0.42
C HIS A 157 9.44 0.53 -0.33
N SER A 158 9.31 0.97 -1.58
CA SER A 158 10.45 1.53 -2.31
C SER A 158 10.97 2.76 -1.57
N GLU A 159 12.29 2.91 -1.51
CA GLU A 159 12.98 4.02 -0.83
C GLU A 159 12.39 5.40 -1.16
N GLN A 160 12.01 5.61 -2.42
CA GLN A 160 11.39 6.87 -2.88
C GLN A 160 10.07 7.22 -2.19
N TYR A 161 9.27 6.23 -1.80
CA TYR A 161 7.90 6.43 -1.29
C TYR A 161 7.74 6.05 0.18
N ALA A 162 8.74 5.42 0.81
CA ALA A 162 8.66 4.92 2.17
C ALA A 162 8.24 6.01 3.19
N GLU A 163 8.88 7.18 3.13
CA GLU A 163 8.55 8.34 3.98
C GLU A 163 7.15 8.91 3.71
N THR A 164 6.71 8.90 2.44
CA THR A 164 5.37 9.39 2.08
C THR A 164 4.30 8.48 2.68
N VAL A 165 4.49 7.17 2.59
CA VAL A 165 3.55 6.18 3.14
C VAL A 165 3.57 6.21 4.67
N LEU A 166 4.73 6.37 5.29
CA LEU A 166 4.82 6.57 6.73
C LEU A 166 4.08 7.84 7.18
N GLY A 167 4.21 8.93 6.41
CA GLY A 167 3.45 10.16 6.61
C GLY A 167 1.93 9.95 6.53
N GLN A 168 1.46 9.14 5.58
CA GLN A 168 0.04 8.77 5.48
C GLN A 168 -0.44 8.01 6.71
N VAL A 169 0.30 6.99 7.16
CA VAL A 169 -0.07 6.23 8.37
C VAL A 169 -0.12 7.14 9.60
N ARG A 170 0.84 8.06 9.74
CA ARG A 170 0.86 9.03 10.85
C ARG A 170 -0.33 9.99 10.79
N HIS A 171 -0.61 10.55 9.62
CA HIS A 171 -1.75 11.46 9.42
C HIS A 171 -3.08 10.75 9.69
N ASP A 172 -3.23 9.52 9.21
CA ASP A 172 -4.42 8.72 9.46
C ASP A 172 -4.56 8.33 10.92
N SER A 173 -3.46 8.27 11.68
CA SER A 173 -3.46 7.90 13.09
C SER A 173 -3.71 9.07 14.06
N GLU A 174 -3.99 10.27 13.53
CA GLU A 174 -4.21 11.50 14.32
C GLU A 174 -3.07 11.75 15.32
N GLU A 175 -3.36 11.92 16.61
CA GLU A 175 -2.37 12.26 17.64
C GLU A 175 -1.46 11.08 18.06
N GLU A 176 -1.90 9.83 17.88
CA GLU A 176 -1.16 8.64 18.34
C GLU A 176 -0.04 8.21 17.36
N GLY A 177 -0.10 8.66 16.10
CA GLY A 177 0.92 8.37 15.10
C GLY A 177 1.10 6.87 14.81
N PHE A 178 2.32 6.49 14.38
CA PHE A 178 2.63 5.12 13.94
C PHE A 178 2.49 4.07 15.06
N GLU A 179 2.67 4.48 16.31
CA GLU A 179 2.64 3.61 17.49
C GLU A 179 1.23 3.06 17.79
N SER A 180 0.18 3.71 17.27
CA SER A 180 -1.19 3.21 17.33
C SER A 180 -1.41 1.91 16.55
N THR A 181 -0.53 1.60 15.59
CA THR A 181 -0.66 0.38 14.77
C THR A 181 -0.34 -0.88 15.60
N SER A 182 -0.72 -2.05 15.08
CA SER A 182 -0.58 -3.34 15.74
C SER A 182 0.13 -4.34 14.85
N VAL A 183 0.86 -5.27 15.45
CA VAL A 183 1.67 -6.26 14.73
C VAL A 183 1.37 -7.67 15.23
N ALA A 184 1.38 -8.63 14.29
CA ALA A 184 1.43 -10.04 14.59
C ALA A 184 2.52 -10.74 13.77
N LEU A 185 3.09 -11.78 14.36
CA LEU A 185 4.08 -12.66 13.77
C LEU A 185 3.48 -14.07 13.72
N PHE A 186 3.54 -14.71 12.56
CA PHE A 186 2.97 -16.04 12.34
C PHE A 186 4.08 -17.04 12.02
N GLY A 187 4.17 -18.11 12.82
CA GLY A 187 5.19 -19.14 12.65
C GLY A 187 6.51 -18.82 13.36
N GLN A 188 7.61 -19.39 12.86
CA GLN A 188 8.94 -19.26 13.45
C GLN A 188 9.97 -18.85 12.38
N PRO A 189 10.91 -17.94 12.70
CA PRO A 189 11.94 -17.53 11.75
C PRO A 189 12.81 -18.72 11.31
N ASN A 190 13.32 -18.70 10.09
CA ASN A 190 14.17 -19.75 9.50
C ASN A 190 13.48 -21.12 9.30
N THR A 191 12.17 -21.23 9.48
CA THR A 191 11.42 -22.47 9.21
C THR A 191 10.79 -22.51 7.82
N GLY A 192 10.91 -21.42 7.04
CA GLY A 192 10.28 -21.26 5.72
C GLY A 192 8.77 -20.98 5.77
N LYS A 193 8.19 -20.94 6.97
CA LYS A 193 6.79 -20.55 7.23
C LYS A 193 6.78 -19.46 8.28
N PHE A 194 7.10 -18.24 7.86
CA PHE A 194 7.14 -17.09 8.74
C PHE A 194 6.50 -15.88 8.06
N GLU A 195 5.56 -15.20 8.71
CA GLU A 195 4.89 -14.02 8.15
C GLU A 195 4.80 -12.92 9.20
N PHE A 196 5.15 -11.70 8.80
CA PHE A 196 4.93 -10.48 9.57
C PHE A 196 3.73 -9.74 9.02
N VAL A 197 2.85 -9.30 9.91
CA VAL A 197 1.64 -8.57 9.58
C VAL A 197 1.54 -7.33 10.44
N LEU A 198 1.48 -6.16 9.82
CA LEU A 198 1.20 -4.88 10.46
C LEU A 198 -0.20 -4.40 10.04
N THR A 199 -0.98 -3.93 11.00
CA THR A 199 -2.36 -3.46 10.81
C THR A 199 -2.61 -2.15 11.55
N GLY A 200 -3.46 -1.29 11.02
CA GLY A 200 -3.97 -0.10 11.69
C GLY A 200 -5.08 0.57 10.89
N ARG A 201 -5.25 1.88 11.11
CA ARG A 201 -6.22 2.70 10.37
C ARG A 201 -5.77 2.82 8.92
N HIS A 202 -6.54 2.24 7.99
CA HIS A 202 -6.27 2.21 6.53
C HIS A 202 -4.93 1.60 6.11
N CYS A 203 -4.28 0.84 7.00
CA CYS A 203 -3.00 0.22 6.73
C CYS A 203 -3.07 -1.28 7.08
N THR A 204 -2.78 -2.13 6.10
CA THR A 204 -2.43 -3.53 6.35
C THR A 204 -1.25 -3.88 5.46
N ARG A 205 -0.13 -4.27 6.06
CA ARG A 205 1.10 -4.68 5.37
C ARG A 205 1.49 -6.07 5.81
N ARG A 206 1.93 -6.86 4.85
CA ARG A 206 2.32 -8.26 5.03
C ARG A 206 3.64 -8.49 4.33
N CYS A 207 4.51 -9.23 4.96
CA CYS A 207 5.70 -9.75 4.31
C CYS A 207 6.01 -11.15 4.82
N ASP A 208 6.63 -11.92 3.94
CA ASP A 208 7.33 -13.13 4.34
C ASP A 208 8.43 -12.72 5.33
N GLY A 209 8.40 -13.29 6.53
CA GLY A 209 9.32 -12.94 7.60
C GLY A 209 10.76 -13.36 7.29
N ASP A 210 10.96 -14.26 6.33
CA ASP A 210 12.28 -14.62 5.79
C ASP A 210 12.72 -13.70 4.63
N SER A 211 11.92 -12.68 4.29
CA SER A 211 12.19 -11.71 3.22
C SER A 211 11.88 -10.26 3.66
N VAL A 212 12.84 -9.61 4.34
CA VAL A 212 12.88 -8.15 4.56
C VAL A 212 14.28 -7.59 4.70
#